data_AF-A0AAJ4XCI1-F1
#
_entry.id   AF-A0AAJ4XCI1-F1
#
_cell.length_a   1.000
_cell.length_b   1.000
_cell.length_c   1.000
_cell.angle_alpha   90.00
_cell.angle_beta   90.00
_cell.angle_gamma   90.00
#
_symmetry.space_group_name_H-M   'P 1'
#
loop_
_entity.id
_entity.type
_entity.pdbx_description
1 polymer ?
#
loop_
_entity_poly.entity_id
_entity_poly.type
_entity_poly.pdbx_seq_one_letter_code
_entity_poly.pdbx_strand_id
1 'polypeptide(L)'
;MIVRHLLFFCALIFIQINAIYAQVKDTLIFKEYNDDGDIVLFYVQEGNKSWPMVFKAKNEPSKDLLRGDIVEVVWKKEKLRNIDNDLMDINQVLLDYSKLKDGKVHTLRKNHPNLLQYDKSSELKLTDSYLAYLTAYLEYYIAYSTQPLIKEILKEKGQAKMIYQVDEITFKNRPYMVISLETNHENKQSVIQWLYIDNENRKLYEYDIFNEKLIEFY
;
A
#
# COMPACT_ATOMS: atom_id res chain seq x y z
N MET A 1 -0.92 26.14 55.34
CA MET A 1 0.11 25.40 54.57
C MET A 1 -0.44 24.10 53.94
N ILE A 2 -1.73 24.04 53.56
CA ILE A 2 -2.39 22.82 53.05
C ILE A 2 -2.90 23.00 51.61
N VAL A 3 -3.22 24.23 51.22
CA VAL A 3 -3.74 24.57 49.87
C VAL A 3 -2.70 24.38 48.76
N ARG A 4 -1.40 24.55 49.07
CA ARG A 4 -0.31 24.45 48.08
C ARG A 4 0.06 23.01 47.71
N HIS A 5 -0.28 22.03 48.56
CA HIS A 5 -0.06 20.60 48.28
C HIS A 5 -1.23 19.96 47.53
N LEU A 6 -2.45 20.49 47.67
CA LEU A 6 -3.64 20.01 46.94
C LEU A 6 -3.57 20.36 45.44
N LEU A 7 -3.07 21.56 45.10
CA LEU A 7 -2.88 22.01 43.71
C LEU A 7 -1.82 21.19 42.95
N PHE A 8 -0.76 20.74 43.64
CA PHE A 8 0.26 19.89 43.02
C PHE A 8 -0.25 18.47 42.74
N PHE A 9 -1.12 17.93 43.61
CA PHE A 9 -1.70 16.60 43.43
C PHE A 9 -2.73 16.57 42.28
N CYS A 10 -3.53 17.63 42.12
CA CYS A 10 -4.45 17.76 40.97
C CYS A 10 -3.71 17.93 39.64
N ALA A 11 -2.57 18.63 39.61
CA ALA A 11 -1.76 18.78 38.41
C ALA A 11 -1.08 17.47 37.99
N LEU A 12 -0.59 16.67 38.95
CA LEU A 12 -0.02 15.35 38.69
C LEU A 12 -1.07 14.34 38.21
N ILE A 13 -2.31 14.40 38.73
CA ILE A 13 -3.43 13.59 38.24
C ILE A 13 -3.86 14.04 36.83
N PHE A 14 -3.87 15.35 36.53
CA PHE A 14 -4.15 15.84 35.16
C PHE A 14 -3.08 15.43 34.13
N ILE A 15 -1.81 15.35 34.54
CA ILE A 15 -0.72 14.88 33.68
C ILE A 15 -0.79 13.36 33.48
N GLN A 16 -1.17 12.59 34.51
CA GLN A 16 -1.30 11.13 34.39
C GLN A 16 -2.58 10.67 33.67
N ILE A 17 -3.68 11.42 33.72
CA ILE A 17 -4.91 11.07 32.98
C ILE A 17 -4.75 11.32 31.47
N ASN A 18 -4.01 12.36 31.05
CA ASN A 18 -3.78 12.63 29.62
C ASN A 18 -2.75 11.71 28.96
N ALA A 19 -2.02 10.91 29.74
CA ALA A 19 -1.07 9.91 29.22
C ALA A 19 -1.75 8.58 28.80
N ILE A 20 -3.06 8.44 29.04
CA ILE A 20 -3.84 7.26 28.70
C ILE A 20 -4.63 7.58 27.42
N TYR A 21 -4.08 7.17 26.27
CA TYR A 21 -4.59 7.35 24.89
C TYR A 21 -4.39 8.74 24.25
N ALA A 22 -3.19 9.31 24.31
CA ALA A 22 -2.85 10.42 23.42
C ALA A 22 -2.96 9.98 21.95
N GLN A 23 -3.81 10.68 21.19
CA GLN A 23 -3.86 10.53 19.74
C GLN A 23 -2.60 11.14 19.15
N VAL A 24 -2.06 10.50 18.13
CA VAL A 24 -0.90 10.93 17.37
C VAL A 24 -1.39 11.35 15.99
N LYS A 25 -0.75 12.39 15.46
CA LYS A 25 -1.05 12.94 14.14
C LYS A 25 0.22 12.91 13.30
N ASP A 26 0.21 12.11 12.24
CA ASP A 26 1.39 11.89 11.38
C ASP A 26 1.07 12.17 9.92
N THR A 27 2.11 12.51 9.14
CA THR A 27 2.04 12.62 7.68
C THR A 27 2.79 11.45 7.06
N LEU A 28 2.07 10.57 6.37
CA LEU A 28 2.58 9.30 5.86
C LEU A 28 2.21 9.10 4.39
N ILE A 29 2.77 8.07 3.77
CA ILE A 29 2.40 7.65 2.41
C ILE A 29 1.33 6.57 2.51
N PHE A 30 0.20 6.77 1.85
CA PHE A 30 -0.84 5.74 1.75
C PHE A 30 -0.37 4.58 0.86
N LYS A 31 -0.50 3.35 1.34
CA LYS A 31 -0.19 2.15 0.55
C LYS A 31 -1.44 1.46 0.03
N GLU A 32 -2.41 1.24 0.91
CA GLU A 32 -3.55 0.36 0.63
C GLU A 32 -4.62 0.46 1.72
N TYR A 33 -5.87 0.22 1.32
CA TYR A 33 -6.98 -0.06 2.21
C TYR A 33 -7.49 -1.47 1.91
N ASN A 34 -7.64 -2.29 2.94
CA ASN A 34 -8.05 -3.68 2.80
C ASN A 34 -9.19 -4.01 3.78
N ASP A 35 -10.35 -4.31 3.23
CA ASP A 35 -11.59 -4.70 3.91
C ASP A 35 -11.99 -6.16 3.66
N ASP A 36 -11.13 -6.97 3.03
CA ASP A 36 -11.42 -8.38 2.69
C ASP A 36 -11.27 -9.36 3.87
N GLY A 37 -10.75 -8.92 5.02
CA GLY A 37 -10.50 -9.76 6.20
C GLY A 37 -11.41 -9.45 7.40
N ASP A 38 -11.28 -10.21 8.48
CA ASP A 38 -12.02 -9.99 9.74
C ASP A 38 -11.74 -8.63 10.37
N ILE A 39 -10.58 -8.06 10.04
CA ILE A 39 -10.13 -6.76 10.52
C ILE A 39 -9.77 -5.92 9.32
N VAL A 40 -10.43 -4.78 9.22
CA VAL A 40 -10.18 -3.78 8.20
C VAL A 40 -8.87 -3.05 8.51
N LEU A 41 -7.97 -3.01 7.53
CA LEU A 41 -6.62 -2.47 7.68
C LEU A 41 -6.35 -1.32 6.70
N PHE A 42 -5.71 -0.29 7.23
CA PHE A 42 -5.21 0.86 6.48
C PHE A 42 -3.68 0.86 6.53
N TYR A 43 -3.04 0.61 5.40
CA TYR A 43 -1.59 0.49 5.29
C TYR A 43 -0.96 1.83 4.93
N VAL A 44 0.06 2.19 5.70
CA VAL A 44 0.85 3.40 5.51
C VAL A 44 2.34 3.07 5.48
N GLN A 45 3.12 4.00 4.93
CA GLN A 45 4.57 3.90 4.80
C GLN A 45 5.28 5.18 5.26
N GLU A 46 6.40 4.98 5.95
CA GLU A 46 7.41 6.00 6.25
C GLU A 46 8.80 5.46 5.85
N GLY A 47 9.46 6.16 4.93
CA GLY A 47 10.71 5.65 4.34
C GLY A 47 10.50 4.26 3.74
N ASN A 48 11.29 3.27 4.19
CA ASN A 48 11.21 1.88 3.71
C ASN A 48 10.36 0.97 4.62
N LYS A 49 9.70 1.53 5.65
CA LYS A 49 8.89 0.76 6.59
C LYS A 49 7.42 0.99 6.27
N SER A 50 6.68 -0.10 6.14
CA SER A 50 5.23 -0.09 6.04
C SER A 50 4.62 -0.85 7.20
N TRP A 51 3.46 -0.41 7.67
CA TRP A 51 2.73 -1.10 8.71
C TRP A 51 1.23 -0.88 8.59
N PRO A 52 0.42 -1.82 9.08
CA PRO A 52 -1.02 -1.68 9.13
C PRO A 52 -1.47 -0.85 10.34
N MET A 53 -2.58 -0.12 10.16
CA MET A 53 -3.41 0.44 11.22
C MET A 53 -4.80 -0.19 11.15
N VAL A 54 -5.38 -0.55 12.29
CA VAL A 54 -6.77 -1.00 12.35
C VAL A 54 -7.70 0.17 12.06
N PHE A 55 -8.54 0.03 11.05
CA PHE A 55 -9.40 1.10 10.58
C PHE A 55 -10.63 1.25 11.47
N LYS A 56 -10.73 2.40 12.17
CA LYS A 56 -11.94 2.83 12.90
C LYS A 56 -12.35 4.26 12.53
N ALA A 57 -11.86 4.77 11.39
CA ALA A 57 -12.24 6.08 10.90
C ALA A 57 -13.70 6.08 10.44
N LYS A 58 -14.36 7.23 10.52
CA LYS A 58 -15.80 7.35 10.25
C LYS A 58 -16.16 7.07 8.80
N ASN A 59 -15.28 7.47 7.87
CA ASN A 59 -15.56 7.43 6.44
C ASN A 59 -14.56 6.53 5.73
N GLU A 60 -15.08 5.55 5.01
CA GLU A 60 -14.34 4.70 4.07
C GLU A 60 -13.46 5.52 3.11
N PRO A 61 -12.26 5.02 2.75
CA PRO A 61 -11.41 5.64 1.74
C PRO A 61 -12.13 5.92 0.43
N SER A 62 -12.00 7.16 -0.03
CA SER A 62 -12.43 7.54 -1.37
C SER A 62 -11.69 6.70 -2.42
N LYS A 63 -12.36 6.39 -3.53
CA LYS A 63 -11.73 5.77 -4.72
C LYS A 63 -10.59 6.62 -5.32
N ASP A 64 -10.50 7.90 -4.95
CA ASP A 64 -9.44 8.83 -5.35
C ASP A 64 -8.19 8.77 -4.44
N LEU A 65 -8.24 8.00 -3.35
CA LEU A 65 -7.06 7.76 -2.51
C LEU A 65 -6.23 6.63 -3.14
N LEU A 66 -5.08 6.99 -3.71
CA LEU A 66 -4.24 6.07 -4.49
C LEU A 66 -2.91 5.81 -3.78
N ARG A 67 -2.37 4.61 -3.99
CA ARG A 67 -1.05 4.23 -3.46
C ARG A 67 0.00 5.29 -3.85
N GLY A 68 0.74 5.77 -2.86
CA GLY A 68 1.73 6.83 -3.01
C GLY A 68 1.20 8.24 -2.70
N ASP A 69 -0.09 8.41 -2.41
CA ASP A 69 -0.65 9.67 -1.92
C ASP A 69 -0.08 10.01 -0.54
N ILE A 70 0.13 11.30 -0.28
CA ILE A 70 0.51 11.78 1.05
C ILE A 70 -0.77 12.00 1.84
N VAL A 71 -0.87 11.33 2.98
CA VAL A 71 -2.00 11.39 3.88
C VAL A 71 -1.57 11.91 5.24
N GLU A 72 -2.45 12.69 5.85
CA GLU A 72 -2.42 12.94 7.27
C GLU A 72 -3.26 11.88 7.95
N VAL A 73 -2.75 11.26 9.00
CA VAL A 73 -3.47 10.25 9.79
C VAL A 73 -3.54 10.68 11.23
N VAL A 74 -4.70 10.46 11.86
CA VAL A 74 -4.89 10.57 13.29
C VAL A 74 -5.11 9.17 13.83
N TRP A 75 -4.22 8.71 14.70
CA TRP A 75 -4.25 7.34 15.22
C TRP A 75 -3.91 7.30 16.71
N LYS A 76 -4.13 6.16 17.36
CA LYS A 76 -3.71 5.94 18.75
C LYS A 76 -3.22 4.52 18.94
N LYS A 77 -2.41 4.31 19.99
CA LYS A 77 -2.09 2.97 20.46
C LYS A 77 -3.24 2.41 21.28
N GLU A 78 -3.69 1.20 20.97
CA GLU A 78 -4.72 0.47 21.68
C GLU A 78 -4.32 -1.00 21.79
N LYS A 79 -4.59 -1.64 22.93
CA LYS A 79 -4.45 -3.09 23.04
C LYS A 79 -5.64 -3.73 22.35
N LEU A 80 -5.40 -4.37 21.22
CA LEU A 80 -6.43 -5.03 20.45
C LEU A 80 -6.42 -6.53 20.73
N ARG A 81 -7.60 -7.13 20.66
CA ARG A 81 -7.78 -8.57 20.77
C ARG A 81 -8.56 -9.09 19.58
N ASN A 82 -8.21 -10.29 19.11
CA ASN A 82 -8.95 -10.97 18.05
C ASN A 82 -10.24 -11.61 18.60
N ILE A 83 -10.97 -12.32 17.74
CA ILE A 83 -12.22 -13.02 18.10
C ILE A 83 -12.03 -14.09 19.18
N ASP A 84 -10.84 -14.68 19.26
CA ASP A 84 -10.45 -15.68 20.27
C ASP A 84 -9.94 -15.03 21.56
N ASN A 85 -10.03 -13.70 21.67
CA ASN A 85 -9.57 -12.89 22.79
C ASN A 85 -8.04 -12.89 22.99
N ASP A 86 -7.25 -13.31 22.00
CA ASP A 86 -5.78 -13.20 22.01
C ASP A 86 -5.33 -11.78 21.69
N LEU A 87 -4.21 -11.36 22.30
CA LEU A 87 -3.62 -10.06 22.01
C LEU A 87 -3.07 -10.03 20.59
N MET A 88 -3.43 -8.99 19.85
CA MET A 88 -2.92 -8.77 18.50
C MET A 88 -1.57 -8.04 18.52
N ASP A 89 -0.70 -8.37 17.57
CA ASP A 89 0.56 -7.64 17.33
C ASP A 89 0.31 -6.22 16.80
N ILE A 90 -0.77 -6.04 16.02
CA ILE A 90 -1.20 -4.72 15.54
C ILE A 90 -1.86 -3.99 16.71
N ASN A 91 -1.31 -2.83 17.06
CA ASN A 91 -1.79 -2.01 18.17
C ASN A 91 -2.07 -0.55 17.78
N GLN A 92 -1.99 -0.22 16.49
CA GLN A 92 -2.29 1.12 15.99
C GLN A 92 -3.72 1.13 15.45
N VAL A 93 -4.53 2.05 15.96
CA VAL A 93 -5.92 2.25 15.53
C VAL A 93 -6.02 3.60 14.84
N LEU A 94 -6.40 3.60 13.56
CA LEU A 94 -6.69 4.79 12.79
C LEU A 94 -8.06 5.33 13.18
N LEU A 95 -8.12 6.61 13.53
CA LEU A 95 -9.32 7.32 13.95
C LEU A 95 -9.83 8.30 12.89
N ASP A 96 -8.91 8.89 12.14
CA ASP A 96 -9.21 9.78 11.03
C ASP A 96 -8.06 9.81 10.02
N TYR A 97 -8.35 10.21 8.80
CA TYR A 97 -7.33 10.47 7.79
C TYR A 97 -7.80 11.56 6.82
N SER A 98 -6.86 12.26 6.22
CA SER A 98 -7.12 13.16 5.11
C SER A 98 -6.02 13.07 4.07
N LYS A 99 -6.41 13.13 2.79
CA LYS A 99 -5.46 13.24 1.69
C LYS A 99 -4.93 14.66 1.64
N LEU A 100 -3.61 14.80 1.77
CA LEU A 100 -2.92 16.09 1.69
C LEU A 100 -2.41 16.38 0.27
N LYS A 101 -1.94 15.35 -0.44
CA LYS A 101 -1.32 15.51 -1.76
C LYS A 101 -1.40 14.25 -2.61
N ASP A 102 -1.64 14.45 -3.90
CA ASP A 102 -1.52 13.41 -4.93
C ASP A 102 -0.10 12.85 -5.03
N GLY A 103 0.00 11.53 -5.08
CA GLY A 103 1.18 10.78 -5.49
C GLY A 103 1.34 10.74 -7.01
N LYS A 104 2.43 10.12 -7.48
CA LYS A 104 2.74 10.04 -8.93
C LYS A 104 1.72 9.21 -9.74
N VAL A 105 0.98 8.31 -9.09
CA VAL A 105 -0.05 7.48 -9.76
C VAL A 105 -1.17 8.33 -10.36
N HIS A 106 -1.56 9.44 -9.71
CA HIS A 106 -2.51 10.39 -10.28
C HIS A 106 -2.02 10.96 -11.61
N THR A 107 -0.75 11.35 -11.67
CA THR A 107 -0.13 11.89 -12.89
C THR A 107 -0.06 10.81 -13.98
N LEU A 108 0.24 9.56 -13.61
CA LEU A 108 0.24 8.42 -14.53
C LEU A 108 -1.14 8.23 -15.16
N ARG A 109 -2.19 8.06 -14.34
CA ARG A 109 -3.57 7.85 -14.80
C ARG A 109 -4.08 9.01 -15.66
N LYS A 110 -3.76 10.26 -15.28
CA LYS A 110 -4.16 11.45 -16.03
C LYS A 110 -3.51 11.52 -17.42
N ASN A 111 -2.22 11.20 -17.53
CA ASN A 111 -1.50 11.27 -18.79
C ASN A 111 -1.68 10.01 -19.66
N HIS A 112 -2.04 8.87 -19.06
CA HIS A 112 -2.14 7.56 -19.72
C HIS A 112 -3.34 6.74 -19.19
N PRO A 113 -4.59 7.17 -19.43
CA PRO A 113 -5.79 6.57 -18.84
C PRO A 113 -6.05 5.11 -19.25
N ASN A 114 -5.44 4.63 -20.34
CA ASN A 114 -5.56 3.26 -20.84
C ASN A 114 -4.20 2.57 -20.95
N LEU A 115 -3.28 2.89 -20.03
CA LEU A 115 -1.92 2.38 -20.07
C LEU A 115 -1.85 0.87 -19.95
N LEU A 116 -2.66 0.29 -19.05
CA LEU A 116 -2.58 -1.11 -18.66
C LEU A 116 -3.74 -1.89 -19.26
N GLN A 117 -3.41 -2.98 -19.92
CA GLN A 117 -4.36 -3.97 -20.39
C GLN A 117 -4.06 -5.31 -19.72
N TYR A 118 -5.02 -5.82 -18.96
CA TYR A 118 -4.94 -7.17 -18.41
C TYR A 118 -5.15 -8.18 -19.54
N ASP A 119 -4.19 -9.07 -19.74
CA ASP A 119 -4.34 -10.24 -20.57
C ASP A 119 -4.71 -11.43 -19.69
N LYS A 120 -5.96 -11.84 -19.80
CA LYS A 120 -6.60 -12.74 -18.83
C LYS A 120 -6.11 -14.17 -19.04
N SER A 121 -5.41 -14.71 -18.05
CA SER A 121 -5.14 -16.14 -17.99
C SER A 121 -6.43 -16.95 -17.89
N SER A 122 -6.50 -18.06 -18.62
CA SER A 122 -7.60 -19.03 -18.53
C SER A 122 -7.57 -19.86 -17.24
N GLU A 123 -6.41 -19.97 -16.62
CA GLU A 123 -6.16 -20.89 -15.49
C GLU A 123 -6.42 -20.21 -14.14
N LEU A 124 -6.06 -18.93 -14.02
CA LEU A 124 -6.17 -18.16 -12.79
C LEU A 124 -7.47 -17.34 -12.76
N LYS A 125 -8.37 -17.68 -11.83
CA LYS A 125 -9.65 -16.96 -11.63
C LYS A 125 -9.52 -15.93 -10.51
N LEU A 126 -9.30 -14.68 -10.89
CA LEU A 126 -9.23 -13.56 -9.97
C LEU A 126 -10.59 -12.88 -9.82
N THR A 127 -10.90 -12.42 -8.60
CA THR A 127 -12.01 -11.48 -8.38
C THR A 127 -11.63 -10.09 -8.90
N ASP A 128 -12.63 -9.26 -9.21
CA ASP A 128 -12.39 -7.89 -9.66
C ASP A 128 -11.67 -7.05 -8.58
N SER A 129 -11.98 -7.27 -7.29
CA SER A 129 -11.31 -6.59 -6.18
C SER A 129 -9.82 -6.95 -6.12
N TYR A 130 -9.49 -8.23 -6.26
CA TYR A 130 -8.11 -8.68 -6.21
C TYR A 130 -7.32 -8.26 -7.45
N LEU A 131 -7.94 -8.25 -8.63
CA LEU A 131 -7.32 -7.69 -9.82
C LEU A 131 -7.07 -6.18 -9.67
N ALA A 132 -8.00 -5.42 -9.05
CA ALA A 132 -7.79 -4.01 -8.76
C ALA A 132 -6.64 -3.79 -7.78
N TYR A 133 -6.52 -4.64 -6.76
CA TYR A 133 -5.38 -4.67 -5.83
C TYR A 133 -4.05 -4.85 -6.58
N LEU A 134 -3.92 -5.89 -7.42
CA LEU A 134 -2.70 -6.14 -8.20
C LEU A 134 -2.38 -5.00 -9.16
N THR A 135 -3.40 -4.45 -9.82
CA THR A 135 -3.27 -3.30 -10.72
C THR A 135 -2.71 -2.08 -9.99
N ALA A 136 -3.14 -1.83 -8.73
CA ALA A 136 -2.64 -0.70 -7.95
C ALA A 136 -1.13 -0.82 -7.63
N TYR A 137 -0.61 -2.05 -7.42
CA TYR A 137 0.83 -2.28 -7.28
C TYR A 137 1.57 -2.00 -8.58
N LEU A 138 1.02 -2.45 -9.71
CA LEU A 138 1.61 -2.24 -11.02
C LEU A 138 1.65 -0.76 -11.43
N GLU A 139 0.57 -0.01 -11.19
CA GLU A 139 0.54 1.43 -11.43
C GLU A 139 1.53 2.18 -10.55
N TYR A 140 1.64 1.82 -9.27
CA TYR A 140 2.66 2.39 -8.38
C TYR A 140 4.07 2.10 -8.90
N TYR A 141 4.34 0.85 -9.26
CA TYR A 141 5.62 0.45 -9.85
C TYR A 141 5.97 1.31 -11.07
N ILE A 142 5.07 1.41 -12.04
CA ILE A 142 5.30 2.19 -13.26
C ILE A 142 5.50 3.68 -12.95
N ALA A 143 4.69 4.25 -12.06
CA ALA A 143 4.76 5.67 -11.71
C ALA A 143 6.07 6.06 -11.00
N TYR A 144 6.69 5.12 -10.29
CA TYR A 144 7.92 5.36 -9.53
C TYR A 144 9.17 4.72 -10.16
N SER A 145 9.02 3.90 -11.20
CA SER A 145 10.11 3.19 -11.85
C SER A 145 11.15 4.14 -12.44
N THR A 146 12.42 3.75 -12.29
CA THR A 146 13.54 4.44 -12.93
C THR A 146 13.99 3.76 -14.22
N GLN A 147 13.40 2.62 -14.58
CA GLN A 147 13.80 1.80 -15.72
C GLN A 147 13.67 2.59 -17.04
N PRO A 148 14.75 2.62 -17.87
CA PRO A 148 14.74 3.40 -19.11
C PRO A 148 13.61 3.03 -20.07
N LEU A 149 13.30 1.74 -20.21
CA LEU A 149 12.25 1.26 -21.11
C LEU A 149 10.86 1.77 -20.69
N ILE A 150 10.54 1.75 -19.40
CA ILE A 150 9.28 2.30 -18.88
C ILE A 150 9.20 3.80 -19.16
N LYS A 151 10.29 4.54 -18.93
CA LYS A 151 10.34 5.98 -19.23
C LYS A 151 10.16 6.27 -20.71
N GLU A 152 10.74 5.45 -21.59
CA GLU A 152 10.58 5.56 -23.03
C GLU A 152 9.12 5.39 -23.44
N ILE A 153 8.47 4.32 -22.96
CA ILE A 153 7.07 4.03 -23.25
C ILE A 153 6.16 5.19 -22.79
N LEU A 154 6.47 5.80 -21.65
CA LEU A 154 5.69 6.91 -21.09
C LEU A 154 5.96 8.28 -21.75
N LYS A 155 6.89 8.41 -22.69
CA LYS A 155 7.15 9.70 -23.37
C LYS A 155 5.94 10.22 -24.13
N GLU A 156 5.21 9.32 -24.79
CA GLU A 156 4.04 9.67 -25.60
C GLU A 156 2.75 9.55 -24.79
N LYS A 157 2.28 10.71 -24.30
CA LYS A 157 1.04 10.80 -23.52
C LYS A 157 -0.15 10.24 -24.30
N GLY A 158 -0.97 9.43 -23.63
CA GLY A 158 -2.19 8.84 -24.17
C GLY A 158 -2.00 7.70 -25.19
N GLN A 159 -0.79 7.44 -25.67
CA GLN A 159 -0.51 6.37 -26.66
C GLN A 159 0.15 5.14 -26.05
N ALA A 160 0.86 5.32 -24.93
CA ALA A 160 1.49 4.25 -24.18
C ALA A 160 0.50 3.12 -23.86
N LYS A 161 0.88 1.89 -24.21
CA LYS A 161 0.15 0.66 -23.85
C LYS A 161 1.14 -0.39 -23.37
N MET A 162 0.80 -1.01 -22.25
CA MET A 162 1.48 -2.15 -21.68
C MET A 162 0.44 -3.23 -21.39
N ILE A 163 0.87 -4.46 -21.59
CA ILE A 163 0.05 -5.64 -21.30
C ILE A 163 0.59 -6.26 -20.03
N TYR A 164 -0.27 -6.80 -19.19
CA TYR A 164 0.18 -7.59 -18.06
C TYR A 164 -0.64 -8.87 -17.89
N GLN A 165 0.03 -9.92 -17.45
CA GLN A 165 -0.57 -11.18 -17.04
C GLN A 165 -0.29 -11.41 -15.56
N VAL A 166 -1.08 -12.27 -14.92
CA VAL A 166 -0.94 -12.62 -13.51
C VAL A 166 -0.86 -14.13 -13.38
N ASP A 167 0.15 -14.60 -12.65
CA ASP A 167 0.38 -16.01 -12.33
C ASP A 167 0.65 -16.21 -10.84
N GLU A 168 0.59 -17.46 -10.40
CA GLU A 168 1.04 -17.88 -9.06
C GLU A 168 2.35 -18.68 -9.20
N ILE A 169 3.43 -18.20 -8.58
CA ILE A 169 4.74 -18.85 -8.65
C ILE A 169 5.28 -19.08 -7.25
N THR A 170 5.82 -20.29 -7.02
CA THR A 170 6.62 -20.57 -5.82
C THR A 170 8.09 -20.29 -6.10
N PHE A 171 8.65 -19.30 -5.40
CA PHE A 171 10.07 -18.95 -5.48
C PHE A 171 10.73 -19.20 -4.13
N LYS A 172 11.76 -20.07 -4.10
CA LYS A 172 12.48 -20.48 -2.88
C LYS A 172 11.53 -20.90 -1.74
N ASN A 173 10.57 -21.78 -2.07
CA ASN A 173 9.54 -22.33 -1.16
C ASN A 173 8.56 -21.31 -0.57
N ARG A 174 8.44 -20.12 -1.18
CA ARG A 174 7.44 -19.12 -0.81
C ARG A 174 6.53 -18.81 -2.02
N PRO A 175 5.20 -18.81 -1.85
CA PRO A 175 4.28 -18.47 -2.92
C PRO A 175 4.22 -16.95 -3.14
N TYR A 176 4.10 -16.55 -4.40
CA TYR A 176 3.94 -15.15 -4.82
C TYR A 176 2.87 -15.06 -5.90
N MET A 177 2.13 -13.95 -5.91
CA MET A 177 1.52 -13.49 -7.16
C MET A 177 2.61 -12.87 -8.01
N VAL A 178 2.69 -13.27 -9.27
CA VAL A 178 3.65 -12.72 -10.23
C VAL A 178 2.89 -11.97 -11.31
N ILE A 179 3.32 -10.74 -11.57
CA ILE A 179 2.82 -9.93 -12.68
C ILE A 179 3.93 -9.90 -13.74
N SER A 180 3.68 -10.44 -14.93
CA SER A 180 4.51 -10.14 -16.09
C SER A 180 4.04 -8.80 -16.67
N LEU A 181 4.94 -7.83 -16.76
CA LEU A 181 4.68 -6.56 -17.43
C LEU A 181 5.35 -6.58 -18.80
N GLU A 182 4.60 -6.28 -19.84
CA GLU A 182 5.00 -6.52 -21.22
C GLU A 182 4.67 -5.33 -22.12
N THR A 183 5.41 -5.21 -23.20
CA THR A 183 5.14 -4.23 -24.25
C THR A 183 5.07 -4.90 -25.61
N ASN A 184 4.27 -4.31 -26.50
CA ASN A 184 4.19 -4.68 -27.90
C ASN A 184 4.86 -3.58 -28.71
N HIS A 185 6.08 -3.85 -29.18
CA HIS A 185 6.78 -3.00 -30.14
C HIS A 185 6.97 -3.80 -31.44
N GLU A 186 6.57 -3.26 -32.58
CA GLU A 186 6.73 -3.90 -33.90
C GLU A 186 6.20 -5.35 -33.99
N ASN A 187 5.03 -5.63 -33.40
CA ASN A 187 4.43 -6.98 -33.32
C ASN A 187 5.29 -8.03 -32.60
N LYS A 188 6.27 -7.61 -31.79
CA LYS A 188 7.00 -8.48 -30.87
C LYS A 188 6.63 -8.13 -29.44
N GLN A 189 6.05 -9.11 -28.75
CA GLN A 189 5.78 -9.05 -27.33
C GLN A 189 7.09 -9.28 -26.59
N SER A 190 7.45 -8.35 -25.71
CA SER A 190 8.67 -8.42 -24.90
C SER A 190 8.33 -8.12 -23.44
N VAL A 191 8.86 -8.96 -22.54
CA VAL A 191 8.73 -8.73 -21.11
C VAL A 191 9.62 -7.56 -20.71
N ILE A 192 9.01 -6.56 -20.08
CA ILE A 192 9.68 -5.43 -19.44
C ILE A 192 10.25 -5.88 -18.09
N GLN A 193 9.39 -6.46 -17.23
CA GLN A 193 9.74 -6.83 -15.87
C GLN A 193 8.76 -7.88 -15.33
N TRP A 194 9.26 -8.85 -14.55
CA TRP A 194 8.40 -9.63 -13.65
C TRP A 194 8.40 -9.02 -12.26
N LEU A 195 7.21 -8.82 -11.72
CA LEU A 195 6.99 -8.27 -10.39
C LEU A 195 6.41 -9.36 -9.50
N TYR A 196 7.04 -9.59 -8.36
CA TYR A 196 6.59 -10.57 -7.38
C TYR A 196 5.93 -9.82 -6.22
N ILE A 197 4.71 -10.19 -5.88
CA ILE A 197 3.97 -9.66 -4.74
C ILE A 197 3.83 -10.79 -3.73
N ASP A 198 4.40 -10.57 -2.55
CA ASP A 198 4.31 -11.50 -1.44
C ASP A 198 2.94 -11.35 -0.76
N ASN A 199 2.16 -12.42 -0.75
CA ASN A 199 0.81 -12.42 -0.20
C ASN A 199 0.78 -12.24 1.33
N GLU A 200 1.86 -12.59 2.03
CA GLU A 200 1.92 -12.50 3.49
C GLU A 200 2.28 -11.08 3.95
N ASN A 201 3.36 -10.53 3.40
CA ASN A 201 3.91 -9.24 3.87
C ASN A 201 3.59 -8.07 2.93
N ARG A 202 2.88 -8.31 1.83
CA ARG A 202 2.43 -7.27 0.86
C ARG A 202 3.58 -6.47 0.26
N LYS A 203 4.78 -7.04 0.20
CA LYS A 203 5.94 -6.43 -0.43
C LYS A 203 5.95 -6.72 -1.93
N LEU A 204 6.45 -5.73 -2.66
CA LEU A 204 6.66 -5.79 -4.11
C LEU A 204 8.14 -5.99 -4.38
N TYR A 205 8.46 -6.89 -5.31
CA TYR A 205 9.83 -7.16 -5.72
C TYR A 205 9.96 -7.13 -7.24
N GLU A 206 11.07 -6.59 -7.73
CA GLU A 206 11.55 -6.83 -9.09
C GLU A 206 12.31 -8.17 -9.12
N TYR A 207 12.02 -9.01 -10.11
CA TYR A 207 12.87 -10.17 -10.40
C TYR A 207 14.09 -9.77 -11.21
N ASP A 208 15.27 -10.02 -10.64
CA ASP A 208 16.55 -9.90 -11.32
C ASP A 208 16.88 -11.24 -11.98
N ILE A 209 16.64 -11.32 -13.29
CA ILE A 209 16.83 -12.54 -14.08
C ILE A 209 18.29 -12.99 -14.12
N PHE A 210 19.25 -12.07 -14.09
CA PHE A 210 20.67 -12.42 -14.23
C PHE A 210 21.24 -13.00 -12.94
N ASN A 211 20.74 -12.55 -11.80
CA ASN A 211 21.20 -13.00 -10.48
C ASN A 211 20.19 -13.94 -9.78
N GLU A 212 19.08 -14.29 -10.44
CA GLU A 212 18.01 -15.15 -9.94
C GLU A 212 17.57 -14.79 -8.50
N LYS A 213 17.24 -13.51 -8.31
CA LYS A 213 16.86 -12.96 -6.99
C LYS A 213 15.73 -11.96 -7.08
N LEU A 214 15.06 -11.77 -5.94
CA LEU A 214 14.04 -10.76 -5.74
C LEU A 214 14.67 -9.52 -5.10
N ILE A 215 14.45 -8.36 -5.71
CA ILE A 215 14.91 -7.06 -5.22
C ILE A 215 13.68 -6.27 -4.75
N GLU A 216 13.64 -5.89 -3.48
CA GLU A 216 12.49 -5.14 -2.93
C GLU A 216 12.35 -3.77 -3.60
N PHE A 217 11.13 -3.44 -4.01
CA PHE A 217 10.77 -2.17 -4.63
C PHE A 217 10.06 -1.26 -3.61
N TYR A 218 10.56 -0.03 -3.43
CA TYR A 218 10.11 0.93 -2.43
C TYR A 218 9.33 2.10 -3.02
#